data_AF-A0A8S3D106-F1
#
_entry.id   AF-A0A8S3D106-F1
#
_cell.length_a   1.000
_cell.length_b   1.000
_cell.length_c   1.000
_cell.angle_alpha   90.00
_cell.angle_beta   90.00
_cell.angle_gamma   90.00
#
_symmetry.space_group_name_H-M   'P 1'
#
loop_
_entity.id
_entity.type
_entity.pdbx_description
1 polymer ?
#
loop_
_entity_poly.entity_id
_entity_poly.type
_entity_poly.pdbx_seq_one_letter_code
_entity_poly.pdbx_strand_id
1 'polypeptide(L)'
;MATEIDGTSKGLLGTFVIFTLGSGLASLVYGILLLFQNMGVNYNFGSINLFMTSIVLITVGGLLIITVLLGVFGALKDVSPLRLATLVLLFLLLVVL
;
A
#
# COMPACT_ATOMS: atom_id res chain seq x y z
N MET A 1 -1.50 -26.21 -25.23
CA MET A 1 -0.82 -26.03 -23.94
C MET A 1 -0.36 -24.58 -23.67
N ALA A 2 -0.69 -23.59 -24.52
CA ALA A 2 -0.29 -22.19 -24.34
C ALA A 2 -1.40 -21.26 -23.79
N THR A 3 -2.60 -21.79 -23.53
CA THR A 3 -3.78 -21.00 -23.15
C THR A 3 -4.08 -20.98 -21.64
N GLU A 4 -3.52 -21.89 -20.85
CA GLU A 4 -3.73 -21.90 -19.39
C GLU A 4 -2.85 -20.87 -18.67
N ILE A 5 -1.62 -20.65 -19.13
CA ILE A 5 -0.65 -19.75 -18.47
C ILE A 5 -1.09 -18.27 -18.54
N ASP A 6 -1.77 -17.87 -19.63
CA ASP A 6 -2.26 -16.48 -19.80
C ASP A 6 -3.50 -16.17 -18.93
N GLY A 7 -4.34 -17.18 -18.64
CA GLY A 7 -5.48 -17.04 -17.73
C GLY A 7 -5.07 -17.02 -16.26
N THR A 8 -4.15 -17.90 -15.86
CA THR A 8 -3.68 -18.01 -14.46
C THR A 8 -2.87 -16.78 -14.03
N SER A 9 -2.01 -16.24 -14.90
CA SER A 9 -1.18 -15.05 -14.60
C SER A 9 -2.00 -13.78 -14.39
N LYS A 10 -3.07 -13.57 -15.18
CA LYS A 10 -4.02 -12.46 -15.00
C LYS A 10 -4.84 -12.59 -13.72
N GLY A 11 -5.26 -13.81 -13.38
CA GLY A 11 -5.94 -14.11 -12.12
C GLY A 11 -5.07 -13.80 -10.90
N LEU A 12 -3.81 -14.24 -10.92
CA LEU A 12 -2.84 -13.98 -9.85
C LEU A 12 -2.57 -12.48 -9.67
N LEU A 13 -2.45 -11.73 -10.77
CA LEU A 13 -2.27 -10.27 -10.72
C LEU A 13 -3.48 -9.57 -10.07
N GLY A 14 -4.70 -10.00 -10.44
CA GLY A 14 -5.94 -9.49 -9.84
C GLY A 14 -6.03 -9.77 -8.34
N THR A 15 -5.71 -11.00 -7.91
CA THR A 15 -5.68 -11.35 -6.48
C THR A 15 -4.63 -10.56 -5.72
N PHE A 16 -3.42 -10.40 -6.28
CA PHE A 16 -2.36 -9.59 -5.69
C PHE A 16 -2.78 -8.12 -5.50
N VAL A 17 -3.43 -7.53 -6.51
CA VAL A 17 -3.97 -6.16 -6.45
C VAL A 17 -4.98 -6.02 -5.31
N ILE A 18 -5.95 -6.93 -5.20
CA ILE A 18 -7.00 -6.88 -4.17
C ILE A 18 -6.39 -7.04 -2.78
N PHE A 19 -5.46 -7.98 -2.60
CA PHE A 19 -4.79 -8.21 -1.32
C PHE A 19 -3.94 -7.00 -0.90
N THR A 20 -3.21 -6.40 -1.83
CA THR A 20 -2.37 -5.24 -1.57
C THR A 20 -3.22 -4.00 -1.25
N LEU A 21 -4.34 -3.80 -1.96
CA LEU A 21 -5.31 -2.75 -1.61
C LEU A 21 -5.93 -2.97 -0.22
N GLY A 22 -6.32 -4.21 0.09
CA GLY A 22 -6.91 -4.57 1.37
C GLY A 22 -5.95 -4.32 2.54
N SER A 23 -4.70 -4.75 2.41
CA SER A 23 -3.65 -4.50 3.42
C SER A 23 -3.33 -3.00 3.56
N GLY A 24 -3.20 -2.27 2.45
CA GLY A 24 -2.98 -0.82 2.48
C GLY A 24 -4.12 -0.06 3.17
N LEU A 25 -5.37 -0.40 2.87
CA LEU A 25 -6.55 0.17 3.53
C LEU A 25 -6.59 -0.18 5.02
N ALA A 26 -6.31 -1.44 5.38
CA ALA A 26 -6.28 -1.86 6.78
C ALA A 26 -5.22 -1.10 7.59
N SER A 27 -4.00 -0.97 7.05
CA SER A 27 -2.92 -0.19 7.68
C SER A 27 -3.27 1.28 7.82
N LEU A 28 -3.88 1.88 6.80
CA LEU A 28 -4.30 3.29 6.82
C LEU A 28 -5.39 3.53 7.87
N VAL A 29 -6.45 2.71 7.88
CA VAL A 29 -7.55 2.81 8.85
C VAL A 29 -7.03 2.60 10.28
N TYR A 30 -6.18 1.60 10.49
CA TYR A 30 -5.62 1.33 11.81
C TYR A 30 -4.69 2.44 12.29
N GLY A 31 -3.86 2.99 11.40
CA GLY A 31 -3.01 4.15 11.70
C GLY A 31 -3.83 5.38 12.07
N ILE A 32 -4.90 5.69 11.33
CA ILE A 32 -5.83 6.79 11.66
C ILE A 32 -6.46 6.57 13.04
N LEU A 33 -6.95 5.36 13.31
CA LEU A 33 -7.58 5.00 14.58
C LEU A 33 -6.61 5.19 15.75
N LEU A 34 -5.37 4.71 15.62
CA LEU A 34 -4.31 4.92 16.62
C LEU A 34 -4.00 6.40 16.82
N LEU A 35 -3.96 7.19 15.75
CA LEU A 35 -3.74 8.64 15.84
C LEU A 35 -4.85 9.31 16.66
N PHE A 36 -6.12 9.01 16.38
CA PHE A 36 -7.27 9.56 17.12
C PHE A 36 -7.27 9.16 18.60
N GLN A 37 -6.93 7.90 18.91
CA GLN A 37 -6.84 7.43 20.29
C GLN A 37 -5.74 8.15 21.09
N ASN A 38 -4.66 8.59 20.43
CA ASN A 38 -3.53 9.22 21.09
C ASN A 38 -3.60 10.76 21.14
N MET A 39 -4.49 11.41 20.38
CA MET A 39 -4.65 12.88 20.37
C MET A 39 -5.18 13.47 21.70
N GLY A 40 -5.70 12.65 22.62
CA GLY A 40 -6.22 13.07 23.93
C GLY A 40 -5.31 12.78 25.13
N VAL A 41 -4.10 12.24 24.92
CA VAL A 41 -3.24 11.74 26.00
C VAL A 41 -2.01 12.65 26.17
N ASN A 42 -1.72 13.07 27.41
CA ASN A 42 -0.47 13.78 27.73
C ASN A 42 0.74 12.93 27.32
N TYR A 43 1.54 13.45 26.38
CA TYR A 43 2.63 12.70 25.76
C TYR A 43 3.74 12.32 26.77
N ASN A 44 3.79 11.05 27.17
CA ASN A 44 4.94 10.39 27.78
C ASN A 44 5.73 9.59 26.71
N PHE A 45 6.93 9.08 27.01
CA PHE A 45 7.77 8.36 26.03
C PHE A 45 7.05 7.21 25.30
N GLY A 46 6.18 6.46 25.99
CA GLY A 46 5.37 5.40 25.38
C GLY A 46 4.36 5.91 24.34
N SER A 47 3.72 7.05 24.60
CA SER A 47 2.78 7.67 23.66
C SER A 47 3.44 8.35 22.46
N ILE A 48 4.71 8.76 22.57
CA ILE A 48 5.48 9.28 21.42
C ILE A 48 5.72 8.16 20.41
N ASN A 49 6.07 6.96 20.87
CA ASN A 49 6.26 5.80 19.98
C ASN A 49 4.96 5.39 19.30
N LEU A 50 3.82 5.43 20.00
CA LEU A 50 2.51 5.14 19.42
C LEU A 50 2.09 6.19 18.38
N PHE A 51 2.38 7.47 18.65
CA PHE A 51 2.16 8.55 17.68
C PHE A 51 3.04 8.39 16.44
N MET A 52 4.33 8.08 16.59
CA MET A 52 5.19 7.82 15.43
C MET A 52 4.73 6.59 14.64
N THR A 53 4.32 5.53 15.34
CA THR A 53 3.81 4.30 14.72
C THR A 53 2.54 4.56 13.91
N SER A 54 1.62 5.39 14.42
CA SER A 54 0.40 5.74 13.69
C SER A 54 0.69 6.52 12.41
N ILE A 55 1.61 7.49 12.46
CA ILE A 55 2.05 8.23 11.26
C ILE A 55 2.68 7.28 10.24
N VAL A 56 3.58 6.38 10.66
CA VAL A 56 4.22 5.40 9.77
C VAL A 56 3.17 4.49 9.12
N LEU A 57 2.20 3.98 9.88
CA LEU A 57 1.11 3.14 9.35
C LEU A 57 0.27 3.88 8.31
N ILE A 58 -0.05 5.15 8.55
CA ILE A 58 -0.80 5.99 7.59
C ILE A 58 0.02 6.19 6.31
N THR A 59 1.31 6.51 6.44
CA THR A 59 2.19 6.74 5.29
C THR A 59 2.39 5.48 4.45
N VAL A 60 2.70 4.34 5.09
CA VAL A 60 2.88 3.05 4.40
C VAL A 60 1.57 2.60 3.76
N GLY A 61 0.45 2.69 4.47
CA GLY A 61 -0.88 2.36 3.94
C GLY A 61 -1.25 3.21 2.73
N GLY A 62 -1.02 4.52 2.80
CA GLY A 62 -1.24 5.45 1.68
C GLY A 62 -0.37 5.14 0.46
N LEU A 63 0.92 4.86 0.67
CA LEU A 63 1.84 4.49 -0.40
C LEU A 63 1.43 3.18 -1.08
N LEU A 64 1.01 2.16 -0.33
CA LEU A 64 0.51 0.90 -0.88
C LEU A 64 -0.71 1.12 -1.79
N ILE A 65 -1.68 1.92 -1.33
CA ILE A 65 -2.89 2.24 -2.12
C ILE A 65 -2.50 2.96 -3.42
N ILE A 66 -1.67 4.00 -3.35
CA ILE A 66 -1.23 4.76 -4.54
C ILE A 66 -0.50 3.86 -5.53
N THR A 67 0.40 3.00 -5.04
CA THR A 67 1.20 2.09 -5.87
C THR A 67 0.30 1.13 -6.64
N VAL A 68 -0.70 0.56 -5.97
CA VAL A 68 -1.68 -0.34 -6.61
C VAL A 68 -2.51 0.42 -7.64
N LEU A 69 -3.01 1.62 -7.32
CA LEU A 69 -3.79 2.42 -8.26
C LEU A 69 -2.98 2.75 -9.52
N LEU A 70 -1.74 3.21 -9.37
CA LEU A 70 -0.85 3.48 -10.51
C LEU A 70 -0.57 2.21 -11.32
N GLY A 71 -0.39 1.07 -10.67
CA GLY A 71 -0.19 -0.22 -11.33
C GLY A 71 -1.39 -0.65 -12.16
N VAL A 72 -2.60 -0.52 -11.60
CA VAL A 72 -3.86 -0.84 -12.30
C VAL A 72 -4.10 0.14 -13.45
N PHE A 73 -3.99 1.44 -13.24
CA PHE A 73 -4.19 2.44 -14.30
C PHE A 73 -3.12 2.33 -15.40
N GLY A 74 -1.87 2.09 -15.04
CA GLY A 74 -0.78 1.84 -15.98
C GLY A 74 -0.96 0.55 -16.78
N ALA A 75 -1.52 -0.50 -16.15
CA ALA A 75 -1.88 -1.73 -16.84
C ALA A 75 -3.04 -1.50 -17.81
N LEU A 76 -4.13 -0.88 -17.37
CA LEU A 76 -5.36 -0.68 -18.16
C LEU A 76 -5.20 0.30 -19.32
N LYS A 77 -4.40 1.36 -19.15
CA LYS A 77 -4.24 2.41 -20.17
C LYS A 77 -2.96 2.26 -21.02
N ASP A 78 -2.20 1.18 -20.83
CA ASP A 78 -0.90 0.96 -21.50
C ASP A 78 0.09 2.15 -21.39
N VAL A 79 -0.01 2.93 -20.31
CA VAL A 79 0.80 4.13 -20.12
C VAL A 79 2.16 3.74 -19.54
N SER A 80 3.20 3.69 -20.38
CA SER A 80 4.53 3.25 -19.99
C SER A 80 5.16 4.02 -18.81
N PRO A 81 4.96 5.36 -18.66
CA PRO A 81 5.45 6.08 -17.47
C PRO A 81 4.79 5.63 -16.16
N LEU A 82 3.50 5.27 -16.18
CA LEU A 82 2.80 4.82 -14.98
C LEU A 82 3.31 3.45 -14.52
N ARG A 83 3.58 2.54 -15.46
CA ARG A 83 4.17 1.22 -15.16
C ARG A 83 5.56 1.36 -14.54
N LEU A 84 6.38 2.27 -15.06
CA LEU A 84 7.69 2.58 -14.49
C LEU A 84 7.56 3.19 -13.08
N ALA A 85 6.64 4.14 -12.88
CA ALA A 85 6.39 4.76 -11.59
C ALA A 85 5.96 3.72 -10.54
N THR A 86 5.10 2.75 -10.90
CA THR A 86 4.72 1.64 -10.02
C THR A 86 5.91 0.78 -9.62
N LEU A 87 6.80 0.44 -10.57
CA LEU A 87 8.01 -0.36 -10.27
C LEU A 87 8.96 0.39 -9.32
N VAL A 88 9.14 1.69 -9.54
CA VAL A 88 9.97 2.54 -8.65
C VAL A 88 9.35 2.62 -7.25
N LEU A 89 8.03 2.82 -7.15
CA LEU A 89 7.31 2.86 -5.88
C LEU A 89 7.40 1.52 -5.13
N LEU A 90 7.26 0.39 -5.82
CA LEU A 90 7.44 -0.94 -5.25
C LEU A 90 8.88 -1.16 -4.75
N PHE A 91 9.88 -0.68 -5.50
CA PHE A 91 11.28 -0.76 -5.07
C PHE A 91 11.54 0.08 -3.82
N LEU A 92 11.03 1.31 -3.77
CA LEU A 92 11.14 2.17 -2.58
C LEU A 92 10.46 1.52 -1.37
N LEU A 93 9.26 0.96 -1.55
CA LEU A 93 8.56 0.23 -0.49
C LEU A 93 9.37 -0.96 0.01
N LEU A 94 10.01 -1.72 -0.89
CA LEU A 94 10.86 -2.85 -0.51
C LEU A 94 12.10 -2.43 0.29
N VAL A 95 12.69 -1.27 -0.01
CA VAL A 95 13.88 -0.75 0.69
C VAL A 95 13.54 -0.19 2.08
N VAL A 96 12.33 0.36 2.24
CA VAL A 96 11.88 1.00 3.48
C VAL A 96 11.36 -0.02 4.51
N LEU A 97 10.81 -1.15 4.04
CA LEU A 97 10.34 -2.26 4.88
C LEU A 97 11.51 -3.10 5.40
#